data_AF-D3HJA2-F1
#
_entry.id   AF-D3HJA2-F1
#
_cell.length_a   1.000
_cell.length_b   1.000
_cell.length_c   1.000
_cell.angle_alpha   90.00
_cell.angle_beta   90.00
_cell.angle_gamma   90.00
#
_symmetry.space_group_name_H-M   'P 1'
#
loop_
_entity.id
_entity.type
_entity.pdbx_description
1 polymer ?
#
loop_
_entity_poly.entity_id
_entity_poly.type
_entity_poly.pdbx_seq_one_letter_code
_entity_poly.pdbx_strand_id
1 'polypeptide(L)' 'MKRLLPDTVSNITENLSSLEKQEAIIIGDAITLPTLVCIDSIKDKPKSIDVEVLTEWQKDWYELDFGPIIQKLQKTIQ' A
#
# COMPACT_ATOMS: atom_id res chain seq x y z
N MET A 1 3.61 19.31 -29.34
CA MET A 1 3.81 19.01 -27.90
C MET A 1 2.43 19.07 -27.22
N LYS A 2 1.71 17.96 -27.10
CA LYS A 2 0.48 17.92 -26.29
C LYS A 2 0.93 18.13 -24.83
N ARG A 3 0.67 19.31 -24.26
CA ARG A 3 0.75 19.49 -22.81
C ARG A 3 -0.32 18.57 -22.24
N LEU A 4 0.10 17.43 -21.67
CA LEU A 4 -0.80 16.41 -21.10
C LEU A 4 -1.65 16.97 -19.95
N LEU A 5 -1.31 18.15 -19.44
CA LEU A 5 -1.96 18.77 -18.30
C LEU A 5 -2.34 20.21 -18.69
N PRO A 6 -3.64 20.59 -18.62
CA PRO A 6 -4.05 21.98 -18.77
C PRO A 6 -3.42 22.84 -17.66
N ASP A 7 -3.18 24.13 -17.92
CA ASP A 7 -2.60 25.09 -16.97
C ASP A 7 -3.25 25.05 -15.58
N THR A 8 -4.53 24.66 -15.52
CA THR A 8 -5.32 24.47 -14.30
C THR A 8 -4.73 23.41 -13.36
N VAL A 9 -4.04 22.39 -13.87
CA VAL A 9 -3.47 21.32 -13.03
C VAL A 9 -2.28 21.82 -12.22
N SER A 10 -1.45 22.71 -12.79
CA SER A 10 -0.28 23.27 -12.10
C SER A 10 -0.66 23.92 -10.77
N ASN A 11 -1.74 24.69 -10.76
CA ASN A 11 -2.25 25.39 -9.57
C ASN A 11 -2.75 24.45 -8.47
N ILE A 12 -3.27 23.27 -8.84
CA ILE A 12 -3.81 22.28 -7.90
C ILE A 12 -2.68 21.39 -7.37
N THR A 13 -1.69 21.06 -8.21
CA THR A 13 -0.48 20.34 -7.77
C THR A 13 0.35 21.12 -6.75
N GLU A 14 0.30 22.45 -6.73
CA GLU A 14 0.94 23.26 -5.68
C GLU A 14 0.34 23.00 -4.29
N ASN A 15 -0.91 22.55 -4.22
CA ASN A 15 -1.63 22.24 -2.99
C ASN A 15 -1.65 20.74 -2.66
N LEU A 16 -0.85 19.91 -3.35
CA LEU A 16 -0.76 18.47 -3.04
C LEU A 16 -0.31 18.21 -1.59
N SER A 17 0.55 19.07 -1.06
CA SER A 17 1.06 18.97 0.31
C SER A 17 0.04 19.35 1.38
N SER A 18 -1.08 19.98 1.02
CA SER A 18 -2.14 20.36 1.96
C SER A 18 -3.24 19.31 2.08
N LEU A 19 -3.20 18.23 1.28
CA LEU A 19 -4.21 17.17 1.34
C LEU A 19 -4.14 16.42 2.67
N GLU A 20 -5.29 16.29 3.32
CA GLU A 20 -5.43 15.49 4.53
C GLU A 20 -5.71 14.02 4.22
N LYS A 21 -5.79 13.20 5.27
CA LYS A 21 -6.13 11.78 5.15
C LYS A 21 -7.48 11.65 4.46
N GLN A 22 -7.53 10.74 3.47
CA GLN A 22 -8.70 10.46 2.65
C GLN A 22 -9.05 11.55 1.64
N GLU A 23 -8.25 12.60 1.50
CA GLU A 23 -8.39 13.54 0.39
C GLU A 23 -7.55 13.10 -0.81
N ALA A 24 -8.08 13.28 -2.01
CA ALA A 24 -7.39 12.94 -3.23
C ALA A 24 -7.76 13.89 -4.37
N ILE A 25 -6.82 14.12 -5.27
CA ILE A 25 -7.04 14.86 -6.51
C ILE A 25 -7.16 13.84 -7.65
N ILE A 26 -8.29 13.86 -8.35
CA ILE A 26 -8.50 13.06 -9.56
C ILE A 26 -8.19 13.94 -10.78
N ILE A 27 -7.29 13.47 -11.64
CA ILE A 27 -6.91 14.08 -12.93
C ILE A 27 -6.78 12.96 -13.97
N GLY A 28 -7.08 13.24 -15.24
CA GLY A 28 -6.78 12.35 -16.38
C GLY A 28 -7.94 12.22 -17.36
N ASP A 29 -7.74 11.44 -18.42
CA ASP A 29 -8.71 11.27 -19.51
C ASP A 29 -10.02 10.58 -19.08
N ALA A 30 -10.03 9.95 -17.90
CA ALA A 30 -11.21 9.31 -17.33
C ALA A 30 -12.24 10.31 -16.76
N ILE A 31 -11.89 11.60 -16.65
CA ILE A 31 -12.74 12.65 -16.08
C ILE A 31 -12.68 13.94 -16.90
N THR A 32 -13.77 14.70 -16.90
CA THR A 32 -13.87 15.92 -17.70
C THR A 32 -13.11 17.10 -17.10
N LEU A 33 -13.02 17.17 -15.77
CA LEU A 33 -12.44 18.29 -15.02
C LEU A 33 -11.68 17.76 -13.80
N PRO A 34 -10.49 18.28 -13.50
CA PRO A 34 -9.76 17.97 -12.26
C PRO A 34 -10.65 18.23 -11.04
N THR A 35 -10.74 17.26 -10.14
CA THR A 35 -11.65 17.34 -8.99
C THR A 35 -10.94 16.89 -7.73
N LEU A 36 -11.10 17.67 -6.65
CA LEU A 36 -10.72 17.27 -5.30
C LEU A 36 -11.87 16.47 -4.69
N VAL A 37 -11.58 15.27 -4.19
CA VAL A 37 -12.56 14.36 -3.59
C VAL A 37 -12.14 13.93 -2.20
N CYS A 38 -13.14 13.63 -1.36
CA CYS A 38 -12.94 12.95 -0.09
C CYS A 38 -13.41 11.50 -0.25
N ILE A 39 -12.54 10.56 0.11
CA ILE A 39 -12.76 9.13 -0.01
C ILE A 39 -13.41 8.63 1.27
N ASP A 40 -14.53 7.93 1.15
CA ASP A 40 -15.18 7.33 2.30
C ASP A 40 -14.31 6.25 2.95
N SER A 41 -14.37 6.19 4.28
CA SER A 41 -13.74 5.11 5.02
C SER A 41 -14.36 3.76 4.65
N ILE A 42 -13.54 2.84 4.16
CA ILE A 42 -13.94 1.45 3.94
C ILE A 42 -14.00 0.70 5.28
N LYS A 43 -15.05 -0.10 5.45
CA LYS A 43 -15.23 -0.96 6.64
C LYS A 43 -14.16 -2.06 6.69
N ASP A 44 -13.92 -2.71 5.55
CA ASP A 44 -12.95 -3.79 5.42
C ASP A 44 -11.62 -3.23 4.89
N LYS A 45 -10.82 -2.68 5.79
CA LYS A 45 -9.49 -2.19 5.45
C LYS A 45 -8.59 -3.36 5.04
N PRO A 46 -7.64 -3.14 4.11
CA PRO A 46 -6.65 -4.16 3.82
C PRO A 46 -5.93 -4.56 5.11
N LYS A 47 -5.56 -5.83 5.22
CA LYS A 47 -4.67 -6.34 6.28
C LYS A 47 -3.24 -5.86 6.01
N SER A 48 -3.06 -4.54 6.05
CA SER A 48 -1.79 -3.83 5.97
C SER A 48 -1.57 -3.16 7.32
N ILE A 49 -1.61 -3.95 8.38
CA ILE A 49 -1.21 -3.51 9.71
C ILE A 49 0.19 -4.07 9.94
N ASP A 50 1.11 -3.21 10.37
CA ASP A 50 2.43 -3.65 10.77
C ASP A 50 2.26 -4.71 11.88
N VAL A 51 3.00 -5.81 11.77
CA VAL A 51 3.06 -6.76 12.87
C VAL A 51 3.71 -6.07 14.06
N GLU A 52 3.13 -6.23 15.25
CA GLU A 52 3.70 -5.69 16.47
C GLU A 52 4.95 -6.49 16.83
N VAL A 53 6.08 -6.07 16.27
CA VAL A 53 7.36 -6.79 16.32
C VAL A 53 7.72 -7.11 17.78
N LEU A 54 7.61 -6.13 18.68
CA LEU A 54 7.97 -6.36 20.08
C LEU A 54 7.15 -7.49 20.73
N THR A 55 5.85 -7.53 20.47
CA THR A 55 4.95 -8.56 21.00
C THR A 55 5.22 -9.92 20.37
N GLU A 56 5.47 -9.96 19.06
CA GLU A 56 5.77 -11.22 18.35
C GLU A 56 7.09 -11.84 18.82
N TRP A 57 8.10 -11.03 19.14
CA TRP A 57 9.40 -11.50 19.60
C TRP A 57 9.43 -11.99 21.05
N GLN A 58 8.42 -11.63 21.85
CA GLN A 58 8.27 -12.13 23.22
C GLN A 58 7.58 -13.50 23.28
N LYS A 59 6.99 -13.96 22.17
CA LYS A 59 6.34 -15.27 22.11
C LYS A 59 7.39 -16.38 22.13
N ASP A 60 7.00 -17.53 22.66
CA ASP A 60 7.82 -18.72 22.59
C ASP A 60 8.08 -19.11 21.13
N TRP A 61 9.25 -19.68 20.89
CA TRP A 61 9.63 -20.17 19.57
C TRP A 61 8.63 -21.21 19.09
N TYR A 62 8.21 -21.10 17.83
CA TYR A 62 7.36 -22.10 17.20
C TYR A 62 8.06 -23.46 17.22
N GLU A 63 7.39 -24.49 17.77
CA GLU A 63 7.84 -25.87 17.66
C GLU A 63 7.70 -26.32 16.19
N LEU A 64 8.79 -26.15 15.46
CA LEU A 64 8.90 -26.56 14.07
C LEU A 64 9.48 -27.98 14.03
N ASP A 65 8.75 -28.91 13.43
CA ASP A 65 9.31 -30.22 13.07
C ASP A 65 10.23 -30.04 11.86
N PHE A 66 11.53 -30.03 12.13
CA PHE A 66 12.57 -29.91 11.10
C PHE A 66 12.81 -31.22 10.33
N GLY A 67 12.28 -32.36 10.79
CA GLY A 67 12.49 -33.67 10.16
C GLY A 67 12.12 -33.71 8.67
N PRO A 68 10.89 -33.28 8.30
CA PRO A 68 10.46 -33.20 6.90
C PRO A 68 11.31 -32.26 6.04
N ILE A 69 11.79 -31.16 6.62
CA ILE A 69 12.61 -30.16 5.91
C ILE A 69 13.98 -30.74 5.59
N ILE A 70 14.61 -31.41 6.55
CA ILE A 70 15.92 -32.05 6.40
C ILE A 70 15.85 -33.16 5.34
N GLN A 71 14.82 -34.01 5.36
CA GLN A 71 14.66 -35.07 4.35
C GLN A 71 14.50 -34.50 2.94
N LYS A 72 13.76 -33.40 2.79
CA LYS A 72 13.58 -32.73 1.50
C LYS A 72 14.88 -32.12 0.97
N LEU A 73 15.68 -31.52 1.85
CA LEU A 73 16.98 -30.95 1.49
C LEU A 73 17.99 -32.04 1.12
N GLN A 74 18.05 -33.14 1.86
CA GLN A 74 18.92 -34.28 1.55
C GLN A 74 18.60 -34.89 0.18
N LYS A 75 17.31 -35.00 -0.18
CA LYS A 75 16.89 -35.44 -1.53
C LYS A 75 17.26 -34.48 -2.65
N THR A 76 17.51 -33.20 -2.36
CA THR A 76 17.88 -32.21 -3.37
C THR A 76 19.39 -32.20 -3.64
N ILE A 77 20.19 -32.75 -2.73
CA ILE A 77 21.65 -32.80 -2.82
C ILE A 77 22.12 -34.09 -3.54
N GLN A 78 21.23 -35.06 -3.74
CA GLN A 78 21.47 -36.33 -4.43
C GLN A 78 20.91 -36.31 -5.85
#